data_AF-A0AAW3AIV0-F1
#
_entry.id   AF-A0AAW3AIV0-F1
#
_cell.length_a   1.000
_cell.length_b   1.000
_cell.length_c   1.000
_cell.angle_alpha   90.00
_cell.angle_beta   90.00
_cell.angle_gamma   90.00
#
_symmetry.space_group_name_H-M   'P 1'
#
loop_
_entity.id
_entity.type
_entity.pdbx_description
1 polymer ?
#
loop_
_entity_poly.entity_id
_entity_poly.type
_entity_poly.pdbx_seq_one_letter_code
_entity_poly.pdbx_strand_id
1 'polypeptide(L)'
;MTLSSNINPAFPQLKVGQVVVYDYLHAAKTWQWTLGTVREITDYTAVVQQWGPHTGDSDTLRSILLREVDTENGRMKSYQDMLALAREKLASIRRSNEDRVSRVRGHFDKAREETMLTQYIGEGFAPAQVRGILRKEEFVGGSLLFGPSPDNEGPV
;
A
#
# COMPACT_ATOMS: atom_id res chain seq x y z
N MET A 1 54.98 19.47 6.01
CA MET A 1 54.12 18.76 6.98
C MET A 1 54.39 19.34 8.35
N THR A 2 53.47 20.11 8.91
CA THR A 2 53.65 20.80 10.19
C THR A 2 53.24 19.88 11.34
N LEU A 3 54.09 19.77 12.36
CA LEU A 3 53.88 18.99 13.60
C LEU A 3 52.52 19.24 14.28
N SER A 4 51.88 20.38 14.01
CA SER A 4 50.56 20.76 14.51
C SER A 4 49.41 19.83 14.06
N SER A 5 49.50 19.18 12.90
CA SER A 5 48.43 18.29 12.42
C SER A 5 48.37 16.95 13.15
N ASN A 6 49.45 16.55 13.82
CA ASN A 6 49.51 15.30 14.60
C ASN A 6 49.04 15.47 16.05
N ILE A 7 48.93 16.72 16.54
CA ILE A 7 48.51 17.02 17.91
C ILE A 7 46.98 17.15 18.00
N ASN A 8 46.32 17.48 16.89
CA ASN A 8 44.87 17.68 16.85
C ASN A 8 44.28 16.94 15.63
N PRO A 9 44.10 15.61 15.69
CA PRO A 9 43.33 14.93 14.65
C PRO A 9 41.95 15.55 14.62
N ALA A 10 41.37 15.72 13.43
CA ALA A 10 40.01 16.23 13.28
C ALA A 10 39.03 15.26 13.96
N PHE A 11 38.77 15.46 15.25
CA PHE A 11 37.84 14.64 16.00
C PHE A 11 36.44 14.89 15.40
N PRO A 12 35.74 13.84 14.96
CA PRO A 12 34.37 14.01 14.48
C PRO A 12 33.56 14.64 15.62
N GLN A 13 32.91 15.77 15.33
CA GLN A 13 32.07 16.46 16.31
C GLN A 13 30.99 15.50 16.80
N LEU A 14 30.91 15.36 18.12
CA LEU A 14 29.88 14.56 18.79
C LEU A 14 28.50 15.08 18.40
N LYS A 15 27.56 14.15 18.17
CA LYS A 15 26.16 14.47 17.87
C LYS A 15 25.25 13.82 18.90
N VAL A 16 24.16 14.52 19.24
CA VAL A 16 23.10 13.98 20.09
C VAL A 16 22.55 12.70 19.46
N GLY A 17 22.38 11.66 20.27
CA GLY A 17 21.94 10.33 19.86
C GLY A 17 23.06 9.37 19.46
N GLN A 18 24.31 9.82 19.36
CA GLN A 18 25.44 8.92 19.11
C GLN A 18 25.76 8.05 20.33
N VAL A 19 26.22 6.82 20.06
CA VAL A 19 26.78 5.93 21.09
C VAL A 19 28.26 6.25 21.22
N VAL A 20 28.70 6.52 22.44
CA VAL A 20 30.09 6.82 22.78
C VAL A 20 30.61 5.81 23.80
N VAL A 21 31.89 5.48 23.67
CA VAL A 21 32.65 4.75 24.69
C VAL A 21 33.48 5.77 25.43
N TYR A 22 33.42 5.75 26.76
CA TYR A 22 34.23 6.62 27.59
C TYR A 22 34.74 5.89 28.82
N ASP A 23 35.95 6.28 29.21
CA ASP A 23 36.64 5.75 30.37
C ASP A 23 36.48 6.74 31.52
N TYR A 24 36.19 6.24 32.71
CA TYR A 24 36.02 7.06 33.89
C TYR A 24 36.56 6.34 35.12
N LEU A 25 37.04 7.13 36.08
CA LEU A 25 37.56 6.62 37.33
C LEU A 25 36.42 6.48 38.33
N HIS A 26 35.97 5.25 38.58
CA HIS A 26 34.92 4.99 39.55
C HIS A 26 35.48 5.03 40.98
N ALA A 27 34.84 5.82 41.85
CA ALA A 27 35.18 5.97 43.26
C ALA A 27 36.68 6.25 43.53
N ALA A 28 37.36 6.93 42.61
CA ALA A 28 38.80 7.21 42.66
C ALA A 28 39.73 5.99 42.80
N LYS A 29 39.23 4.77 42.54
CA LYS A 29 39.94 3.52 42.84
C LYS A 29 40.04 2.56 41.67
N THR A 30 39.06 2.54 40.78
CA THR A 30 39.03 1.59 39.66
C THR A 30 38.73 2.32 38.36
N TRP A 31 39.62 2.16 37.38
CA TRP A 31 39.33 2.56 36.02
C TRP A 31 38.25 1.65 35.46
N GLN A 32 37.16 2.25 35.03
CA GLN A 32 36.06 1.58 34.37
C GLN A 32 35.84 2.26 33.03
N TRP A 33 35.29 1.53 32.08
CA TRP A 33 34.77 2.14 30.86
C TRP A 33 33.29 1.76 30.77
N THR A 34 32.53 2.58 30.06
CA THR A 34 31.13 2.30 29.82
C THR A 34 30.71 2.88 28.48
N LEU A 35 29.69 2.25 27.91
CA LEU A 35 29.01 2.78 26.75
C LEU A 35 27.93 3.75 27.23
N GLY A 36 27.59 4.71 26.40
CA GLY A 36 26.38 5.48 26.64
C GLY A 36 25.94 6.25 25.42
N THR A 37 24.69 6.70 25.45
CA THR A 37 24.13 7.54 24.40
C THR A 37 24.23 9.01 24.78
N VAL A 38 24.76 9.82 23.87
CA VAL A 38 24.84 11.27 24.06
C VAL A 38 23.43 11.86 24.07
N ARG A 39 23.01 12.44 25.19
CA ARG A 39 21.70 13.07 25.38
C ARG A 39 21.74 14.55 25.03
N GLU A 40 22.77 15.24 25.51
CA GLU A 40 22.92 16.68 25.38
C GLU A 40 24.40 17.03 25.20
N ILE A 41 24.68 18.04 24.39
CA ILE A 41 26.03 18.55 24.14
C ILE A 41 25.98 20.06 24.38
N THR A 42 26.84 20.51 25.28
CA THR A 42 27.14 21.91 25.57
C THR A 42 28.53 22.24 24.99
N ASP A 43 28.94 23.51 25.05
CA ASP A 43 30.22 23.97 24.50
C ASP A 43 31.45 23.21 25.02
N TYR A 44 31.39 22.71 26.26
CA TYR A 44 32.51 22.03 26.92
C TYR A 44 32.15 20.69 27.57
N THR A 45 30.87 20.31 27.56
CA THR A 45 30.38 19.14 28.31
C THR A 45 29.38 18.36 27.47
N ALA A 46 29.46 17.02 27.52
CA ALA A 46 28.44 16.15 26.96
C ALA A 46 27.79 15.36 28.10
N VAL A 47 26.46 15.38 28.16
CA VAL A 47 25.69 14.54 29.07
C VAL A 47 25.41 13.24 28.35
N VAL A 48 25.90 12.14 28.93
CA VAL A 48 25.76 10.80 28.36
C VAL A 48 24.84 9.98 29.26
N GLN A 49 23.83 9.35 28.67
CA GLN A 49 23.06 8.32 29.36
C GLN A 49 23.88 7.04 29.38
N GLN A 50 24.38 6.68 30.56
CA GLN A 50 25.20 5.49 30.76
C GLN A 50 24.41 4.20 30.50
N TRP A 51 25.02 3.27 29.75
CA TRP A 51 24.52 1.94 29.46
C TRP A 51 25.27 0.92 30.31
N GLY A 52 24.90 0.82 31.59
CA GLY A 52 25.43 -0.17 32.53
C GLY A 52 26.95 -0.06 32.83
N PRO A 53 27.38 -0.23 34.08
CA PRO A 53 28.82 -0.28 34.40
C PRO A 53 29.40 -1.62 33.92
N HIS A 54 30.41 -1.57 33.04
CA HIS A 54 31.09 -2.77 32.54
C HIS A 54 32.58 -2.70 32.90
N THR A 55 32.98 -3.48 33.90
CA THR A 55 34.39 -3.80 34.15
C THR A 55 34.77 -5.01 33.29
N GLY A 56 35.40 -4.80 32.13
CA GLY A 56 35.76 -5.93 31.25
C GLY A 56 36.64 -5.58 30.06
N ASP A 57 37.33 -6.58 29.52
CA ASP A 57 38.21 -6.53 28.35
C ASP A 57 37.43 -6.24 27.04
N SER A 58 38.11 -5.80 25.97
CA SER A 58 37.51 -5.49 24.65
C SER A 58 36.69 -6.64 24.06
N ASP A 59 36.97 -7.88 24.43
CA ASP A 59 36.23 -9.06 24.00
C ASP A 59 34.83 -9.15 24.65
N THR A 60 34.68 -8.62 25.87
CA THR A 60 33.37 -8.55 26.55
C THR A 60 32.45 -7.53 25.87
N LEU A 61 32.99 -6.40 25.42
CA LEU A 61 32.29 -5.42 24.58
C LEU A 61 31.76 -6.05 23.29
N ARG A 62 32.66 -6.75 22.59
CA ARG A 62 32.33 -7.37 21.33
C ARG A 62 31.21 -8.38 21.50
N SER A 63 31.24 -9.20 22.56
CA SER A 63 30.19 -10.19 22.80
C SER A 63 28.84 -9.57 23.16
N ILE A 64 28.81 -8.47 23.94
CA ILE A 64 27.57 -7.74 24.24
C ILE A 64 26.99 -7.11 22.98
N LEU A 65 27.81 -6.42 22.19
CA LEU A 65 27.36 -5.80 20.94
C LEU A 65 26.85 -6.83 19.95
N LEU A 66 27.55 -7.97 19.79
CA LEU A 66 27.09 -9.06 18.94
C LEU A 66 25.75 -9.63 19.41
N ARG A 67 25.58 -9.83 20.72
CA ARG A 67 24.33 -10.31 21.30
C ARG A 67 23.18 -9.33 21.07
N GLU A 68 23.42 -8.03 21.21
CA GLU A 68 22.39 -7.01 20.96
C GLU A 68 22.01 -6.98 19.48
N VAL A 69 22.99 -7.07 18.58
CA VAL A 69 22.76 -7.18 17.13
C VAL A 69 21.92 -8.42 16.79
N ASP A 70 22.24 -9.57 17.39
CA ASP A 70 21.47 -10.81 17.20
C ASP A 70 20.04 -10.67 17.73
N THR A 71 19.88 -10.01 18.88
CA THR A 71 18.57 -9.74 19.49
C THR A 71 17.73 -8.85 18.60
N GLU A 72 18.30 -7.76 18.07
CA GLU A 72 17.59 -6.86 17.16
C GLU A 72 17.31 -7.48 15.81
N ASN A 73 18.21 -8.30 15.27
CA ASN A 73 17.93 -9.10 14.08
C ASN A 73 16.76 -10.06 14.31
N GLY A 74 16.68 -10.68 15.50
CA GLY A 74 15.55 -11.50 15.91
C GLY A 74 14.23 -10.73 15.94
N ARG A 75 14.22 -9.53 16.54
CA ARG A 75 13.05 -8.65 16.56
C ARG A 75 12.64 -8.21 15.15
N MET A 76 13.60 -7.80 14.32
CA MET A 76 13.35 -7.42 12.93
C MET A 76 12.72 -8.55 12.13
N LYS A 77 13.23 -9.78 12.28
CA LYS A 77 12.65 -10.96 11.64
C LYS A 77 11.20 -11.18 12.08
N SER A 78 10.93 -11.07 13.39
CA SER A 78 9.56 -11.18 13.91
C SER A 78 8.62 -10.12 13.32
N TYR A 79 9.07 -8.87 13.19
CA TYR A 79 8.29 -7.82 12.54
C TYR A 79 8.03 -8.10 11.06
N GLN A 80 9.03 -8.63 10.34
CA GLN A 80 8.86 -9.04 8.95
C GLN A 80 7.85 -10.17 8.81
N ASP A 81 7.90 -11.18 9.68
CA ASP A 81 6.95 -12.30 9.69
C ASP A 81 5.51 -11.81 9.98
N MET A 82 5.34 -10.93 10.97
CA MET A 82 4.04 -10.31 11.26
C MET A 82 3.52 -9.48 10.07
N LEU A 83 4.39 -8.73 9.40
CA LEU A 83 4.03 -7.96 8.21
C LEU A 83 3.63 -8.86 7.04
N ALA A 84 4.33 -9.99 6.85
CA ALA A 84 3.99 -10.97 5.83
C ALA A 84 2.60 -11.58 6.08
N LEU A 85 2.31 -11.99 7.32
CA LEU A 85 0.99 -12.49 7.72
C LEU A 85 -0.12 -11.44 7.52
N ALA A 86 0.14 -10.18 7.88
CA ALA A 86 -0.81 -9.10 7.68
C ALA A 86 -1.11 -8.86 6.18
N ARG A 87 -0.07 -8.93 5.33
CA ARG A 87 -0.22 -8.83 3.87
C ARG A 87 -1.04 -9.98 3.29
N GLU A 88 -0.79 -11.20 3.74
CA GLU A 88 -1.55 -12.38 3.32
C GLU A 88 -3.03 -12.26 3.71
N LYS A 89 -3.31 -11.84 4.95
CA LYS A 89 -4.67 -11.56 5.42
C LYS A 89 -5.36 -10.46 4.60
N LEU A 90 -4.64 -9.41 4.24
CA LEU A 90 -5.19 -8.35 3.38
C LEU A 90 -5.51 -8.87 1.98
N ALA A 91 -4.64 -9.70 1.41
CA ALA A 91 -4.87 -10.33 0.11
C ALA A 91 -6.10 -11.25 0.13
N SER A 92 -6.29 -12.04 1.20
CA SER A 92 -7.47 -12.90 1.32
C SER A 92 -8.78 -12.11 1.45
N ILE A 93 -8.77 -11.02 2.22
CA ILE A 93 -9.92 -10.12 2.34
C ILE A 93 -10.25 -9.47 0.99
N ARG A 94 -9.23 -9.03 0.23
CA ARG A 94 -9.44 -8.45 -1.11
C ARG A 94 -10.09 -9.45 -2.06
N ARG A 95 -9.60 -10.69 -2.11
CA ARG A 95 -10.21 -11.76 -2.92
C ARG A 95 -11.66 -12.02 -2.51
N SER A 96 -11.92 -12.15 -1.20
CA SER A 96 -13.28 -12.36 -0.71
C SER A 96 -14.22 -11.20 -1.04
N ASN A 97 -13.73 -9.96 -0.97
CA ASN A 97 -14.51 -8.79 -1.37
C ASN A 97 -14.79 -8.78 -2.87
N GLU A 98 -13.82 -9.13 -3.70
CA GLU A 98 -14.00 -9.26 -5.15
C GLU A 98 -15.04 -10.34 -5.50
N ASP A 99 -14.99 -11.49 -4.83
CA ASP A 99 -15.98 -12.56 -4.97
C ASP A 99 -17.40 -12.08 -4.60
N ARG A 100 -17.52 -11.33 -3.48
CA ARG A 100 -18.80 -10.76 -3.05
C ARG A 100 -19.34 -9.73 -4.05
N VAL A 101 -18.48 -8.84 -4.53
CA VAL A 101 -18.85 -7.83 -5.53
C VAL A 101 -19.29 -8.51 -6.83
N SER A 102 -18.59 -9.56 -7.26
CA SER A 102 -18.93 -10.35 -8.44
C SER A 102 -20.31 -11.02 -8.28
N ARG A 103 -20.59 -11.63 -7.12
CA ARG A 103 -21.92 -12.22 -6.84
C ARG A 103 -23.03 -11.18 -6.91
N VAL A 104 -22.84 -10.02 -6.28
CA VAL A 104 -23.85 -8.95 -6.29
C VAL A 104 -24.08 -8.42 -7.71
N ARG A 105 -23.03 -8.23 -8.51
CA ARG A 105 -23.16 -7.86 -9.93
C ARG A 105 -23.96 -8.90 -10.70
N GLY A 106 -23.65 -10.19 -10.54
CA GLY A 106 -24.40 -11.26 -11.20
C GLY A 106 -25.88 -11.29 -10.82
N HIS A 107 -26.24 -11.00 -9.57
CA HIS A 107 -27.65 -10.85 -9.17
C HIS A 107 -28.31 -9.62 -9.79
N PHE A 108 -27.60 -8.50 -9.83
CA PHE A 108 -28.10 -7.27 -10.43
C PHE A 108 -28.32 -7.41 -11.93
N ASP A 109 -27.38 -8.01 -12.64
CA ASP A 109 -27.46 -8.22 -14.08
C ASP A 109 -28.63 -9.14 -14.45
N LYS A 110 -28.85 -10.21 -13.69
CA LYS A 110 -30.03 -11.09 -13.86
C LYS A 110 -31.35 -10.35 -13.63
N ALA A 111 -31.45 -9.60 -12.53
CA ALA A 111 -32.65 -8.82 -12.25
C ALA A 111 -32.91 -7.77 -13.34
N ARG A 112 -31.85 -7.14 -13.84
CA ARG A 112 -31.92 -6.21 -14.97
C ARG A 112 -32.42 -6.90 -16.23
N GLU A 113 -31.89 -8.07 -16.58
CA GLU A 113 -32.33 -8.85 -17.74
C GLU A 113 -33.82 -9.22 -17.64
N GLU A 114 -34.26 -9.70 -16.47
CA GLU A 114 -35.68 -10.01 -16.20
C GLU A 114 -36.58 -8.79 -16.35
N THR A 115 -36.17 -7.62 -15.82
CA THR A 115 -36.95 -6.39 -15.97
C THR A 115 -37.02 -5.91 -17.42
N MET A 116 -35.91 -6.00 -18.17
CA MET A 116 -35.88 -5.65 -19.59
C MET A 116 -36.77 -6.58 -20.42
N LEU A 117 -36.73 -7.89 -20.17
CA LEU A 117 -37.62 -8.87 -20.80
C LEU A 117 -39.08 -8.58 -20.49
N THR A 118 -39.39 -8.28 -19.23
CA THR A 118 -40.76 -7.93 -18.81
C THR A 118 -41.24 -6.66 -19.49
N GLN A 119 -40.38 -5.65 -19.64
CA GLN A 119 -40.71 -4.43 -20.36
C GLN A 119 -40.92 -4.69 -21.85
N TYR A 120 -40.08 -5.51 -22.49
CA TYR A 120 -40.21 -5.86 -23.90
C TYR A 120 -41.50 -6.66 -24.20
N ILE A 121 -41.92 -7.52 -23.27
CA ILE A 121 -43.18 -8.26 -23.36
C ILE A 121 -44.37 -7.34 -23.03
N GLY A 122 -44.23 -6.45 -22.04
CA GLY A 122 -45.26 -5.53 -21.56
C GLY A 122 -45.54 -4.34 -22.49
N GLU A 123 -44.57 -3.92 -23.29
CA GLU A 123 -44.76 -2.92 -24.35
C GLU A 123 -45.68 -3.44 -25.47
N GLY A 124 -45.95 -4.75 -25.50
CA GLY A 124 -46.93 -5.36 -26.37
C GLY A 124 -46.50 -5.26 -27.84
N PHE A 125 -46.54 -6.38 -28.55
CA PHE A 125 -46.65 -6.27 -29.99
C PHE A 125 -47.93 -5.49 -30.29
N ALA A 126 -47.80 -4.22 -30.71
CA ALA A 126 -48.91 -3.49 -31.28
C ALA A 126 -49.46 -4.38 -32.41
N PRO A 127 -50.73 -4.81 -32.36
CA PRO A 127 -51.29 -5.63 -33.42
C PRO A 127 -51.30 -4.79 -34.69
N ALA A 128 -50.28 -4.97 -35.53
CA ALA A 128 -50.22 -4.35 -36.83
C ALA A 128 -51.30 -5.01 -37.69
N GLN A 129 -52.36 -4.26 -37.98
CA GLN A 129 -53.39 -4.71 -38.92
C GLN A 129 -52.77 -4.67 -40.32
N VAL A 130 -52.36 -5.83 -40.84
CA VAL A 130 -51.80 -5.95 -42.18
C VAL A 130 -52.89 -5.63 -43.20
N ARG A 131 -52.93 -4.38 -43.67
CA ARG A 131 -53.79 -3.95 -44.78
C ARG A 131 -53.14 -4.33 -46.11
N GLY A 132 -53.24 -5.62 -46.43
CA GLY A 132 -52.84 -6.15 -47.73
C GLY A 132 -51.41 -6.67 -47.78
N ILE A 133 -51.25 -7.81 -48.44
CA ILE A 133 -49.94 -8.37 -48.80
C ILE A 133 -49.68 -7.91 -50.23
N LEU A 134 -48.86 -6.87 -50.41
CA LEU A 134 -48.45 -6.42 -51.74
C LEU A 134 -47.56 -7.48 -52.38
N ARG A 135 -47.87 -7.89 -53.61
CA ARG A 135 -46.98 -8.78 -54.36
C ARG A 135 -45.78 -7.96 -54.84
N LYS A 136 -44.60 -8.60 -54.94
CA LYS A 136 -43.33 -7.97 -55.36
C LYS A 136 -43.43 -7.13 -56.65
N GLU A 137 -44.37 -7.48 -57.51
CA GLU A 137 -44.65 -6.82 -58.79
C GLU A 137 -45.33 -5.44 -58.62
N GLU A 138 -46.09 -5.24 -57.55
CA GLU A 138 -46.84 -4.02 -57.26
C GLU A 138 -45.96 -2.93 -56.62
N PHE A 139 -44.86 -3.31 -55.97
CA PHE A 139 -43.95 -2.39 -55.28
C PHE A 139 -43.08 -1.56 -56.25
N VAL A 140 -42.83 -2.07 -57.46
CA VAL A 140 -41.91 -1.42 -58.42
C VAL A 140 -42.65 -0.46 -59.37
N GLY A 141 -43.99 -0.56 -59.47
CA GLY A 141 -44.80 0.29 -60.37
C GLY A 141 -45.20 1.65 -59.81
N GLY A 142 -44.98 1.90 -58.52
CA GLY A 142 -45.56 3.04 -57.79
C GLY A 142 -44.62 4.22 -57.55
N SER A 143 -43.75 4.57 -58.50
CA SER A 143 -42.95 5.80 -58.38
C SER A 143 -42.77 6.43 -59.75
N LEU A 144 -43.65 7.39 -60.09
CA LEU A 144 -43.32 8.58 -60.90
C LEU A 144 -44.50 9.50 -61.26
N LEU A 145 -45.78 9.12 -61.11
CA LEU A 145 -46.87 9.92 -61.73
C LEU A 145 -48.14 10.23 -60.90
N PHE A 146 -48.30 9.78 -59.66
CA PHE A 146 -49.48 10.12 -58.88
C PHE A 146 -49.13 10.54 -57.45
N GLY A 147 -49.77 11.62 -57.00
CA GLY A 147 -49.48 12.36 -55.77
C GLY A 147 -49.70 11.57 -54.47
N PRO A 148 -49.58 12.26 -53.31
CA PRO A 148 -49.54 11.60 -52.01
C PRO A 148 -50.76 10.71 -51.81
N SER A 149 -50.50 9.43 -51.55
CA SER A 149 -51.54 8.46 -51.22
C SER A 149 -52.05 8.78 -49.81
N PRO A 150 -53.38 8.94 -49.60
CA PRO A 150 -53.96 9.16 -48.28
C PRO A 150 -53.72 7.98 -47.32
N ASP A 151 -53.22 6.85 -47.83
CA ASP A 151 -52.90 5.65 -47.06
C ASP A 151 -51.41 5.54 -46.66
N ASN A 152 -50.58 6.55 -46.97
CA ASN A 152 -49.14 6.48 -46.78
C ASN A 152 -48.58 7.61 -45.88
N GLU A 153 -49.27 7.89 -44.78
CA GLU A 153 -48.70 8.63 -43.65
C GLU A 153 -48.07 7.63 -42.65
N GLY A 154 -46.86 7.16 -42.97
CA GLY A 154 -45.99 6.48 -42.02
C GLY A 154 -44.94 7.45 -41.46
N PRO A 155 -44.50 7.30 -40.20
CA PRO A 155 -43.51 8.20 -39.61
C PRO A 155 -42.11 7.93 -40.17
N VAL A 156 -41.30 8.99 -40.28
CA VAL A 156 -39.86 8.95 -40.56
C VAL A 156 -39.09 8.52 -39.32
#